data_AF-A0A3D0TIG8-F1
#
_entry.id   AF-A0A3D0TIG8-F1
#
_cell.length_a   1.000
_cell.length_b   1.000
_cell.length_c   1.000
_cell.angle_alpha   90.00
_cell.angle_beta   90.00
_cell.angle_gamma   90.00
#
_symmetry.space_group_name_H-M   'P 1'
#
loop_
_entity.id
_entity.type
_entity.pdbx_description
1 polymer ?
#
loop_
_entity_poly.entity_id
_entity_poly.type
_entity_poly.pdbx_seq_one_letter_code
_entity_poly.pdbx_strand_id
1 'polypeptide(L)' 'TTSGAYGHTVSQSMAFAYVQPKFAEPGTKLEIRVLGHNCSATVLKEAAYDPQNLR' A
#
# COMPACT_ATOMS: atom_id res chain seq x y z
N THR A 1 -6.60 -8.04 3.61
CA THR A 1 -5.18 -7.94 3.21
C THR A 1 -4.74 -9.33 2.81
N THR A 2 -4.28 -9.52 1.59
CA THR A 2 -3.83 -10.84 1.11
C THR A 2 -2.39 -11.12 1.49
N SER A 3 -1.55 -10.08 1.53
CA SER A 3 -0.17 -10.15 2.03
C SER A 3 0.32 -8.75 2.40
N GLY A 4 1.35 -8.67 3.24
CA GLY A 4 2.02 -7.43 3.58
C GLY A 4 3.47 -7.68 3.97
N ALA A 5 4.33 -6.70 3.70
CA ALA A 5 5.76 -6.76 3.96
C ALA A 5 6.31 -5.35 4.23
N TYR A 6 7.45 -5.26 4.89
CA TYR A 6 8.15 -3.99 5.05
C TYR A 6 9.10 -3.77 3.87
N GLY A 7 8.87 -2.71 3.10
CA GLY A 7 9.74 -2.31 2.00
C GLY A 7 10.97 -1.58 2.55
N HIS A 8 12.05 -2.30 2.81
CA HIS A 8 13.29 -1.72 3.36
C HIS A 8 13.88 -0.60 2.49
N THR A 9 13.72 -0.67 1.16
CA THR A 9 14.19 0.35 0.22
C THR A 9 13.42 1.66 0.31
N VAL A 10 12.13 1.59 0.65
CA VAL A 10 11.23 2.75 0.78
C VAL A 10 10.95 3.12 2.25
N SER A 11 11.48 2.32 3.19
CA SER A 11 11.28 2.44 4.64
C SER A 11 9.80 2.49 5.07
N GLN A 12 8.92 1.77 4.36
CA GLN A 12 7.47 1.80 4.58
C GLN A 12 6.87 0.40 4.60
N SER A 13 5.80 0.24 5.39
CA SER A 13 4.98 -0.97 5.37
C SER A 13 4.10 -0.99 4.12
N MET A 14 4.17 -2.07 3.36
CA MET A 14 3.40 -2.30 2.15
C MET A 14 2.44 -3.46 2.32
N ALA A 15 1.28 -3.37 1.67
CA ALA A 15 0.28 -4.40 1.72
C ALA A 15 -0.50 -4.48 0.41
N PHE A 16 -0.82 -5.71 -0.02
CA PHE A 16 -1.82 -5.96 -1.05
C PHE A 16 -3.18 -6.17 -0.40
N ALA A 17 -4.17 -5.43 -0.89
CA ALA A 17 -5.53 -5.49 -0.40
C ALA A 17 -6.52 -5.44 -1.57
N TYR A 18 -7.58 -6.24 -1.46
CA TYR A 18 -8.75 -6.06 -2.29
C TYR A 18 -9.62 -4.96 -1.71
N VAL A 19 -9.99 -4.01 -2.56
CA VAL A 19 -10.87 -2.90 -2.24
C VAL A 19 -12.00 -2.85 -3.26
N GLN A 20 -13.11 -2.20 -2.91
CA GLN A 20 -14.17 -1.93 -3.88
C GLN A 20 -13.61 -0.97 -4.95
N PRO A 21 -14.02 -1.06 -6.23
CA PRO A 21 -13.46 -0.26 -7.32
C PRO A 21 -13.45 1.25 -7.06
N LYS A 22 -14.48 1.77 -6.37
CA LYS A 22 -14.58 3.17 -5.94
C LYS A 22 -13.46 3.65 -5.01
N PHE A 23 -12.70 2.73 -4.41
CA PHE A 23 -11.58 3.02 -3.52
C PHE A 23 -10.24 2.59 -4.12
N ALA A 24 -10.23 2.13 -5.38
CA ALA A 24 -9.01 1.72 -6.07
C ALA A 24 -8.27 2.90 -6.72
N GLU A 25 -8.83 4.11 -6.66
CA GLU A 25 -8.17 5.28 -7.24
C GLU A 25 -6.87 5.61 -6.48
N PRO A 26 -5.76 5.83 -7.19
CA PRO A 26 -4.50 6.22 -6.55
C PRO A 26 -4.64 7.50 -5.74
N GLY A 27 -4.01 7.55 -4.58
CA GLY A 27 -4.14 8.65 -3.62
C GLY A 27 -5.32 8.51 -2.66
N THR A 28 -6.20 7.52 -2.86
CA THR A 28 -7.27 7.21 -1.90
C THR A 28 -6.66 6.82 -0.56
N LYS A 29 -7.08 7.50 0.51
CA LYS A 29 -6.71 7.16 1.89
C LYS A 29 -7.68 6.12 2.44
N LEU A 30 -7.12 5.11 3.08
CA LEU A 30 -7.81 3.99 3.67
C LEU A 30 -7.30 3.80 5.10
N GLU A 31 -8.17 3.35 5.99
CA GLU A 31 -7.73 2.83 7.28
C GLU A 31 -7.69 1.31 7.20
N ILE A 32 -6.52 0.74 7.47
CA ILE A 32 -6.33 -0.70 7.59
C ILE A 32 -6.02 -1.06 9.03
N ARG A 33 -6.52 -2.20 9.49
CA ARG A 33 -6.25 -2.67 10.85
C ARG A 33 -5.09 -3.65 10.83
N VAL A 34 -3.97 -3.27 11.44
CA VAL A 34 -2.76 -4.09 11.55
C VAL A 34 -2.57 -4.43 13.03
N LEU A 35 -2.62 -5.72 13.37
CA LEU A 35 -2.45 -6.22 14.75
C LEU A 35 -3.36 -5.52 15.78
N GLY A 36 -4.57 -5.10 15.39
CA GLY A 36 -5.51 -4.42 16.28
C GLY A 36 -5.40 -2.89 16.28
N HIS A 37 -4.39 -2.31 15.63
CA HIS A 37 -4.24 -0.86 15.49
C HIS A 37 -4.73 -0.39 14.12
N ASN A 38 -5.40 0.76 14.09
CA ASN A 38 -5.74 1.42 12.83
C ASN A 38 -4.52 2.15 12.29
N CYS A 39 -4.10 1.77 11.08
CA CYS A 39 -3.01 2.38 10.35
C CYS A 39 -3.59 3.05 9.10
N SER A 40 -3.20 4.29 8.87
CA SER A 40 -3.52 4.99 7.61
C SER A 40 -2.68 4.40 6.47
N ALA A 41 -3.34 4.10 5.37
CA ALA A 41 -2.74 3.59 4.14
C ALA A 41 -3.21 4.42 2.95
N THR A 42 -2.36 4.54 1.94
CA THR A 42 -2.67 5.27 0.71
C THR A 42 -2.55 4.31 -0.47
N VAL A 43 -3.53 4.32 -1.37
CA VAL A 43 -3.48 3.53 -2.59
C VAL A 43 -2.39 4.10 -3.51
N LEU A 44 -1.41 3.27 -3.83
CA LEU A 44 -0.31 3.63 -4.73
C LEU A 44 -0.72 3.38 -6.18
N LYS A 45 -0.32 4.29 -7.09
CA LYS A 45 -0.53 4.15 -8.53
C LYS A 45 0.44 3.15 -9.17
N GLU A 46 1.68 3.18 -8.70
CA GLU A 46 2.81 2.46 -9.28
C GLU A 46 3.57 1.70 -8.19
N ALA A 47 4.57 0.92 -8.59
CA ALA A 47 5.45 0.26 -7.64
C ALA A 47 6.12 1.28 -6.72
N ALA A 48 6.18 0.98 -5.42
CA ALA A 48 6.81 1.87 -4.44
C ALA A 48 8.31 2.05 -4.69
N TYR A 49 8.96 1.02 -5.25
CA TYR A 49 10.37 1.03 -5.61
C TYR A 49 10.53 0.86 -7.13
N ASP A 50 11.34 1.75 -7.71
CA ASP A 50 11.72 1.79 -9.12
C ASP A 50 10.59 1.51 -10.13
N PRO A 51 9.60 2.43 -10.24
CA PRO A 51 8.48 2.25 -11.16
C PRO A 51 8.90 2.26 -12.64
N GLN A 52 10.07 2.80 -12.96
CA GLN A 52 10.59 2.92 -14.33
C GLN A 52 11.62 1.83 -14.67
N ASN A 53 11.92 0.93 -13.73
CA ASN A 53 12.88 -0.15 -13.88
C ASN A 53 14.26 0.33 -14.37
N LEU A 54 14.74 1.44 -13.81
CA LEU A 54 16.01 2.07 -14.15
C LEU A 54 17.17 1.61 -13.26
N ARG A 55 16.94 0.72 -12.27
CA ARG A 55 17.92 0.33 -11.26
C ARG A 55 17.88 -1.15 -10.87
#